data_AF-A0A382C7R5-F1
#
_entry.id   AF-A0A382C7R5-F1
#
_cell.length_a   1.000
_cell.length_b   1.000
_cell.length_c   1.000
_cell.angle_alpha   90.00
_cell.angle_beta   90.00
_cell.angle_gamma   90.00
#
_symmetry.space_group_name_H-M   'P 1'
#
loop_
_entity.id
_entity.type
_entity.pdbx_description
1 polymer ?
#
loop_
_entity_poly.entity_id
_entity_poly.type
_entity_poly.pdbx_seq_one_letter_code
_entity_poly.pdbx_strand_id
1 'polypeptide(L)'
;MIKINSQNVLEVSDLNTWYGDKKILSDINLNVSHKEIMVIMGHSGSGKSTLLRYILGLEKTKTGLIKLLDKEITNLNKKELYRLRKRIGVAFQSGALFSSMTVRENIELPLHENTELDEKTIHI
;
A
#
# COMPACT_ATOMS: atom_id res chain seq x y z
N MET A 1 -23.24 -22.33 -13.74
CA MET A 1 -21.87 -22.13 -13.24
C MET A 1 -21.66 -20.62 -13.12
N ILE A 2 -21.78 -20.07 -11.90
CA ILE A 2 -21.69 -18.63 -11.67
C ILE A 2 -20.22 -18.25 -11.79
N LYS A 3 -19.85 -17.48 -12.82
CA LYS A 3 -18.55 -16.80 -12.87
C LYS A 3 -18.53 -15.78 -11.74
N ILE A 4 -17.87 -16.10 -10.63
CA ILE A 4 -17.48 -15.09 -9.64
C ILE A 4 -16.49 -14.21 -10.38
N ASN A 5 -16.92 -13.01 -10.74
CA ASN A 5 -16.07 -12.00 -11.36
C ASN A 5 -15.08 -11.53 -10.29
N SER A 6 -13.98 -12.26 -10.08
CA SER A 6 -13.00 -11.96 -9.04
C SER A 6 -12.20 -10.74 -9.49
N GLN A 7 -12.67 -9.55 -9.11
CA GLN A 7 -11.88 -8.33 -9.29
C GLN A 7 -10.71 -8.39 -8.31
N ASN A 8 -9.49 -8.46 -8.84
CA ASN A 8 -8.28 -8.31 -8.06
C ASN A 8 -8.17 -6.87 -7.57
N VAL A 9 -7.96 -6.70 -6.27
CA VAL A 9 -7.64 -5.39 -5.69
C VAL A 9 -6.16 -5.06 -5.84
N LEU A 10 -5.30 -6.07 -5.95
CA LEU A 10 -3.86 -5.92 -6.21
C LEU A 10 -3.45 -6.89 -7.32
N GLU A 11 -2.72 -6.39 -8.30
CA GLU A 11 -2.03 -7.19 -9.32
C GLU A 11 -0.59 -6.72 -9.41
N VAL A 12 0.35 -7.65 -9.32
CA VAL A 12 1.78 -7.42 -9.55
C VAL A 12 2.22 -8.37 -10.64
N SER A 13 2.83 -7.83 -11.69
CA SER A 13 3.34 -8.63 -12.82
C SER A 13 4.77 -8.27 -13.14
N ASP A 14 5.62 -9.30 -13.26
CA ASP A 14 7.03 -9.21 -13.68
C ASP A 14 7.84 -8.14 -12.92
N LEU A 15 7.55 -7.95 -11.63
CA LEU A 15 8.19 -6.93 -10.84
C LEU A 15 9.63 -7.34 -10.51
N ASN A 16 10.56 -6.51 -10.98
CA ASN A 16 11.98 -6.62 -10.75
C ASN A 16 12.52 -5.31 -10.14
N THR A 17 13.30 -5.40 -9.06
CA THR A 17 13.77 -4.22 -8.32
C THR A 17 15.21 -4.36 -7.86
N TRP A 18 15.90 -3.23 -7.71
CA TRP A 18 17.32 -3.15 -7.36
C TRP A 18 17.61 -2.01 -6.39
N TYR A 19 18.62 -2.22 -5.54
CA TYR A 19 19.29 -1.17 -4.79
C TYR A 19 20.76 -1.12 -5.22
N GLY A 20 21.15 -0.04 -5.91
CA GLY A 20 22.39 -0.03 -6.69
C GLY A 20 22.37 -1.18 -7.70
N ASP A 21 23.42 -1.99 -7.70
CA ASP A 21 23.54 -3.16 -8.60
C ASP A 21 22.92 -4.43 -8.02
N LYS A 22 22.50 -4.42 -6.75
CA LYS A 22 21.95 -5.60 -6.09
C LYS A 22 20.46 -5.75 -6.41
N LYS A 23 20.10 -6.84 -7.08
CA LYS A 23 18.70 -7.24 -7.30
C LYS A 23 18.06 -7.66 -5.97
N ILE A 24 16.92 -7.07 -5.64
CA ILE A 24 16.18 -7.31 -4.39
C ILE A 24 14.94 -8.17 -4.63
N LEU A 25 14.16 -7.83 -5.66
CA LEU A 25 13.00 -8.60 -6.10
C LEU A 25 13.24 -9.09 -7.53
N SER A 26 12.94 -10.36 -7.79
CA SER A 26 13.11 -11.00 -9.10
C SER A 26 11.80 -11.65 -9.52
N ASP A 27 11.27 -11.22 -10.66
CA ASP A 27 10.11 -11.82 -11.35
C ASP A 27 8.91 -12.07 -10.44
N ILE A 28 8.60 -11.08 -9.59
CA ILE A 28 7.50 -11.19 -8.63
C ILE A 28 6.17 -11.04 -9.37
N ASN A 29 5.32 -12.05 -9.21
CA ASN A 29 3.98 -12.15 -9.76
C ASN A 29 3.01 -12.57 -8.66
N LEU A 30 2.02 -11.74 -8.34
CA LEU A 30 0.98 -12.06 -7.36
C LEU A 30 -0.30 -11.28 -7.63
N ASN A 31 -1.43 -11.85 -7.22
CA ASN A 31 -2.74 -11.21 -7.27
C ASN A 31 -3.45 -11.37 -5.93
N VAL A 32 -4.17 -10.35 -5.49
CA VAL A 32 -5.04 -10.41 -4.30
C VAL A 32 -6.45 -10.03 -4.73
N SER A 33 -7.40 -10.92 -4.51
CA SER A 33 -8.83 -10.69 -4.77
C SER A 33 -9.45 -9.75 -3.75
N HIS A 34 -10.52 -9.06 -4.12
CA HIS A 34 -11.30 -8.29 -3.16
C HIS A 34 -11.76 -9.17 -1.97
N LYS A 35 -11.56 -8.68 -0.73
CA LYS A 35 -11.80 -9.39 0.55
C LYS A 35 -10.87 -10.57 0.84
N GLU A 36 -9.82 -10.78 0.04
CA GLU A 36 -8.81 -11.80 0.33
C GLU A 36 -7.78 -11.30 1.35
N ILE A 37 -7.33 -12.20 2.23
CA ILE A 37 -6.19 -11.98 3.11
C ILE A 37 -5.01 -12.78 2.54
N MET A 38 -3.99 -12.06 2.07
CA MET A 38 -2.74 -12.66 1.62
C MET A 38 -1.66 -12.53 2.69
N VAL A 39 -0.91 -13.62 2.92
CA VAL A 39 0.24 -13.65 3.82
C VAL A 39 1.52 -13.84 3.02
N ILE A 40 2.49 -12.94 3.20
CA ILE A 40 3.82 -13.02 2.58
C ILE A 40 4.83 -13.42 3.66
N MET A 41 5.40 -14.62 3.54
CA MET A 41 6.39 -15.15 4.47
C MET A 41 7.77 -15.30 3.82
N GLY A 42 8.82 -15.25 4.64
CA GLY A 42 10.20 -15.43 4.20
C GLY A 42 11.20 -14.95 5.25
N HIS A 43 12.46 -15.38 5.15
CA HIS A 43 13.53 -15.01 6.08
C HIS A 43 13.77 -13.48 6.14
N SER A 44 14.41 -13.00 7.20
CA SER A 44 14.80 -11.58 7.28
C SER A 44 15.65 -11.19 6.08
N GLY A 45 15.45 -9.96 5.57
CA GLY A 45 16.17 -9.46 4.39
C GLY A 45 15.70 -10.01 3.03
N SER A 46 14.68 -10.87 2.96
CA SER A 46 14.16 -11.43 1.70
C SER A 46 13.41 -10.45 0.78
N GLY A 47 13.37 -9.15 1.11
CA GLY A 47 12.71 -8.14 0.28
C GLY A 47 11.22 -7.90 0.54
N LYS A 48 10.60 -8.52 1.57
CA LYS A 48 9.17 -8.33 1.90
C LYS A 48 8.78 -6.86 2.09
N SER A 49 9.51 -6.14 2.95
CA SER A 49 9.26 -4.72 3.19
C SER A 49 9.52 -3.88 1.94
N THR A 50 10.49 -4.28 1.10
CA THR A 50 10.73 -3.66 -0.20
C THR A 50 9.52 -3.83 -1.11
N LEU A 51 8.97 -5.04 -1.25
CA LEU A 51 7.77 -5.32 -2.04
C LEU A 51 6.59 -4.44 -1.60
N LEU A 52 6.35 -4.33 -0.29
CA LEU A 52 5.29 -3.46 0.24
C LEU A 52 5.51 -1.98 -0.13
N ARG A 53 6.75 -1.47 -0.10
CA ARG A 53 7.04 -0.08 -0.52
C ARG A 53 6.71 0.18 -1.98
N TYR A 54 6.97 -0.78 -2.87
CA TYR A 54 6.58 -0.68 -4.28
C TYR A 54 5.06 -0.76 -4.46
N ILE A 55 4.37 -1.66 -3.75
CA ILE A 55 2.90 -1.76 -3.77
C ILE A 55 2.25 -0.46 -3.28
N LEU A 56 2.81 0.19 -2.27
CA LEU A 56 2.33 1.48 -1.75
C LEU A 56 2.71 2.69 -2.63
N GLY A 57 3.43 2.44 -3.74
CA GLY A 57 3.95 3.47 -4.63
C GLY A 57 4.94 4.42 -3.95
N LEU A 58 5.58 4.00 -2.86
CA LEU A 58 6.63 4.76 -2.18
C LEU A 58 7.95 4.71 -2.95
N GLU A 59 8.13 3.65 -3.72
CA GLU A 59 9.23 3.46 -4.66
C GLU A 59 8.65 3.29 -6.07
N LYS A 60 9.37 3.78 -7.09
CA LYS A 60 9.00 3.60 -8.49
C LYS A 60 9.80 2.45 -9.10
N THR A 61 9.11 1.50 -9.73
CA THR A 61 9.78 0.46 -10.50
C THR A 61 10.04 0.94 -11.93
N LYS A 62 11.13 0.45 -12.54
CA LYS A 62 11.45 0.65 -13.95
C LYS A 62 10.90 -0.47 -14.84
N THR A 63 10.53 -1.59 -14.24
CA THR A 63 10.14 -2.84 -14.92
C THR A 63 9.01 -3.53 -14.17
N GLY A 64 8.14 -4.20 -14.93
CA GLY A 64 6.94 -4.81 -14.37
C GLY A 64 5.83 -3.80 -14.11
N LEU A 65 4.70 -4.30 -13.65
CA LEU A 65 3.44 -3.59 -13.51
C LEU A 65 2.88 -3.79 -12.10
N ILE A 66 2.36 -2.73 -11.50
CA ILE A 66 1.61 -2.82 -10.25
C ILE A 66 0.28 -2.10 -10.44
N LYS A 67 -0.83 -2.82 -10.26
CA LYS A 67 -2.18 -2.26 -10.18
C LYS A 67 -2.73 -2.43 -8.78
N LEU A 68 -3.30 -1.38 -8.22
CA LEU A 68 -3.95 -1.38 -6.92
C LEU A 68 -5.23 -0.58 -6.99
N LEU A 69 -6.34 -1.18 -6.55
CA LEU A 69 -7.67 -0.55 -6.57
C LEU A 69 -8.04 0.02 -7.95
N ASP A 70 -7.86 -0.79 -9.00
CA ASP A 70 -8.08 -0.45 -10.42
C ASP A 70 -7.19 0.68 -10.98
N LYS A 71 -6.12 1.04 -10.27
CA LYS A 71 -5.14 2.04 -10.71
C LYS A 71 -3.78 1.42 -10.90
N GLU A 72 -3.23 1.60 -12.09
CA GLU A 72 -1.84 1.28 -12.35
C GLU A 72 -0.93 2.31 -11.66
N ILE A 73 -0.22 1.90 -10.62
CA ILE A 73 0.55 2.78 -9.73
C ILE A 73 1.83 3.28 -10.39
N THR A 74 2.41 2.49 -11.30
CA THR A 74 3.67 2.78 -12.00
C THR A 74 3.68 4.14 -12.68
N ASN A 75 2.52 4.57 -13.20
CA ASN A 75 2.37 5.78 -14.01
C ASN A 75 1.65 6.94 -13.31
N LEU A 76 1.25 6.76 -12.04
CA LEU A 76 0.53 7.81 -11.33
C LEU A 76 1.42 9.01 -10.99
N ASN A 77 0.85 10.20 -11.17
CA ASN A 77 1.47 11.43 -10.67
C ASN A 77 1.27 11.57 -9.14
N LYS A 78 1.93 12.56 -8.52
CA LYS A 78 1.89 12.76 -7.06
C LYS A 78 0.47 12.96 -6.52
N LYS A 79 -0.39 13.68 -7.24
CA LYS A 79 -1.77 13.98 -6.82
C LYS A 79 -2.64 12.73 -6.87
N GLU A 80 -2.45 11.90 -7.90
CA GLU A 80 -3.15 10.62 -8.04
C GLU A 80 -2.70 9.62 -6.97
N LEU A 81 -1.39 9.53 -6.71
CA LEU A 81 -0.86 8.71 -5.62
C LEU A 81 -1.40 9.14 -4.26
N TYR A 82 -1.47 10.45 -4.00
CA TYR A 82 -2.05 10.98 -2.77
C TYR A 82 -3.52 10.55 -2.61
N ARG A 83 -4.34 10.66 -3.66
CA ARG A 83 -5.73 10.19 -3.65
C ARG A 83 -5.86 8.68 -3.45
N LEU A 84 -5.00 7.89 -4.08
CA LEU A 84 -4.97 6.44 -3.91
C LEU A 84 -4.63 6.06 -2.47
N ARG A 85 -3.65 6.71 -1.85
CA ARG A 85 -3.21 6.43 -0.48
C ARG A 85 -4.26 6.73 0.59
N LYS A 86 -5.21 7.64 0.34
CA LYS A 86 -6.37 7.83 1.23
C LYS A 86 -7.23 6.57 1.37
N ARG A 87 -7.14 5.63 0.43
CA ARG A 87 -7.88 4.35 0.43
C ARG A 87 -7.05 3.19 1.00
N ILE A 88 -5.85 3.46 1.53
CA ILE A 88 -4.91 2.43 1.98
C ILE A 88 -4.49 2.72 3.42
N GLY A 89 -4.66 1.74 4.31
CA GLY A 89 -4.10 1.77 5.66
C GLY A 89 -2.81 0.97 5.73
N VAL A 90 -1.83 1.44 6.49
CA VAL A 90 -0.56 0.73 6.74
C VAL A 90 -0.31 0.68 8.24
N ALA A 91 -0.17 -0.54 8.78
CA ALA A 91 0.30 -0.76 10.13
C ALA A 91 1.80 -1.07 10.10
N PHE A 92 2.60 -0.28 10.81
CA PHE A 92 4.05 -0.43 10.86
C PHE A 92 4.47 -1.39 11.99
N GLN A 93 5.55 -2.15 11.77
CA GLN A 93 6.06 -3.12 12.74
C GLN A 93 6.36 -2.52 14.11
N SER A 94 6.98 -1.34 14.16
CA SER A 94 7.39 -0.70 15.42
C SER A 94 6.39 0.31 15.97
N GLY A 95 5.19 0.42 15.38
CA GLY A 95 4.25 1.51 15.68
C GLY A 95 4.80 2.88 15.22
N ALA A 96 4.15 3.51 14.25
CA ALA A 96 4.57 4.82 13.74
C ALA A 96 3.73 5.95 14.36
N LEU A 97 3.52 5.90 15.67
CA LEU A 97 2.75 6.91 16.38
C LEU A 97 3.59 8.17 16.62
N PHE A 98 2.96 9.33 16.52
CA PHE A 98 3.56 10.59 16.93
C PHE A 98 3.62 10.65 18.45
N SER A 99 4.83 10.59 19.01
CA SER A 99 5.06 10.55 20.46
C SER A 99 4.67 11.85 21.18
N SER A 100 4.60 12.96 20.45
CA SER A 100 4.11 14.25 20.95
C SER A 100 2.59 14.34 21.03
N MET A 101 1.88 13.30 20.57
CA MET A 101 0.42 13.26 20.51
C MET A 101 -0.12 12.12 21.38
N THR A 102 -1.29 12.32 21.96
CA THR A 102 -2.06 11.28 22.63
C THR A 102 -2.51 10.20 21.64
N VAL A 103 -2.96 9.06 22.15
CA VAL A 103 -3.56 8.01 21.31
C VAL A 103 -4.75 8.56 20.53
N ARG A 104 -5.63 9.33 21.18
CA ARG A 104 -6.78 9.97 20.54
C ARG A 104 -6.35 10.85 19.38
N GLU A 105 -5.42 11.76 19.62
CA GLU A 105 -4.93 12.69 18.59
C GLU A 105 -4.30 11.95 17.40
N ASN A 106 -3.57 10.85 17.62
CA ASN A 106 -3.04 10.02 16.53
C ASN A 106 -4.14 9.40 15.65
N ILE A 107 -5.29 9.04 16.23
CA ILE A 107 -6.44 8.48 15.52
C ILE A 107 -7.27 9.58 14.83
N GLU A 108 -7.40 10.75 15.45
CA GLU A 108 -8.13 11.90 14.90
C GLU A 108 -7.38 12.57 13.74
N LEU A 109 -6.03 12.58 13.77
CA LEU A 109 -5.19 13.21 12.75
C LEU A 109 -5.57 12.85 11.29
N PRO A 110 -5.66 11.56 10.89
CA PRO A 110 -6.06 11.24 9.52
C PRO A 110 -7.49 11.67 9.18
N LEU A 111 -8.39 11.82 10.16
CA LEU A 111 -9.75 12.31 9.96
C LEU A 111 -9.73 13.81 9.65
N HIS A 112 -9.01 14.61 10.43
CA HIS A 112 -8.84 16.05 10.17
C HIS A 112 -8.17 16.32 8.81
N GLU A 113 -7.14 15.55 8.45
CA GLU A 113 -6.35 15.79 7.24
C GLU A 113 -7.03 15.30 5.95
N ASN A 114 -7.94 14.32 6.04
CA ASN A 114 -8.47 13.64 4.86
C ASN A 114 -9.98 13.70 4.69
N THR A 115 -10.72 14.31 5.62
CA THR A 115 -12.18 14.42 5.57
C THR A 115 -12.63 15.87 5.80
N GLU A 116 -13.91 16.15 5.58
CA GLU A 116 -14.57 17.43 5.90
C GLU A 116 -15.53 17.28 7.09
N LEU A 117 -15.28 16.30 7.97
CA LEU A 117 -16.09 16.05 9.16
C LEU A 117 -15.94 17.21 10.14
N ASP A 118 -17.03 17.57 10.82
CA ASP A 118 -17.00 18.59 11.86
C ASP A 118 -16.40 18.04 13.17
N GLU A 119 -15.94 18.96 14.02
CA GLU A 119 -15.28 18.63 15.31
C GLU A 119 -16.15 17.74 16.21
N LYS A 120 -17.48 17.91 16.22
CA LYS A 120 -18.33 17.05 17.04
C LYS A 120 -18.27 15.63 16.50
N THR A 121 -18.34 15.44 15.19
CA THR A 121 -18.28 14.11 14.57
C THR A 121 -16.94 13.42 14.80
N ILE A 122 -15.82 14.16 14.77
CA ILE A 122 -14.49 13.59 15.00
C ILE A 122 -14.28 13.19 16.47
N HIS A 123 -14.89 13.92 17.42
CA HIS A 123 -14.70 13.68 18.84
C HIS A 123 -15.69 12.73 19.52
N ILE A 124 -16.72 12.25 18.80
CA ILE A 124 -17.66 11.20 19.27
C ILE A 124 -16.90 9.91 19.58
#